data_AF-A0A7C1EC45-F1
#
_entry.id   AF-A0A7C1EC45-F1
#
_cell.length_a   1.000
_cell.length_b   1.000
_cell.length_c   1.000
_cell.angle_alpha   90.00
_cell.angle_beta   90.00
_cell.angle_gamma   90.00
#
_symmetry.space_group_name_H-M   'P 1'
#
loop_
_entity.id
_entity.type
_entity.pdbx_description
1 polymer ?
#
loop_
_entity_poly.entity_id
_entity_poly.type
_entity_poly.pdbx_seq_one_letter_code
_entity_poly.pdbx_strand_id
1 'polypeptide(L)' 'MGLVPDEEIAKKDAEIAALIKEIGDLANEFQAATDDAQKVELINKITEKEKDLRAARQTKGQFKAVLAAKTKLW' A
#
# COMPACT_ATOMS: atom_id res chain seq x y z
N MET A 1 7.22 0.34 -26.00
CA MET A 1 7.03 1.30 -24.89
C MET A 1 5.64 1.08 -24.30
N GLY A 2 5.56 0.37 -23.17
CA GLY A 2 4.27 0.13 -22.50
C GLY A 2 3.72 1.44 -21.94
N LEU A 3 2.53 1.84 -22.38
CA LEU A 3 1.72 2.76 -21.62
C LEU A 3 1.44 2.08 -20.28
N VAL A 4 1.75 2.72 -19.16
CA VAL A 4 1.09 2.34 -17.90
C VAL A 4 -0.35 2.81 -18.07
N PRO A 5 -1.32 1.90 -18.23
CA PRO A 5 -2.71 2.30 -18.41
C PRO A 5 -3.20 2.98 -17.14
N ASP A 6 -4.12 3.94 -17.25
CA ASP A 6 -4.80 4.49 -16.07
C ASP A 6 -5.45 3.39 -15.21
N GLU A 7 -5.79 2.25 -15.84
CA GLU A 7 -6.23 1.04 -15.16
C GLU A 7 -5.19 0.45 -14.18
N GLU A 8 -3.89 0.52 -14.48
CA GLU A 8 -2.83 0.05 -13.56
C GLU A 8 -2.66 0.99 -12.36
N ILE A 9 -2.84 2.29 -12.57
CA ILE A 9 -2.84 3.27 -11.47
C ILE A 9 -4.08 3.06 -10.59
N ALA A 10 -5.24 2.84 -11.20
CA ALA A 10 -6.49 2.56 -10.48
C ALA A 10 -6.42 1.23 -9.70
N LYS A 11 -5.81 0.18 -10.28
CA LYS A 11 -5.53 -1.08 -9.58
C LYS A 11 -4.62 -0.86 -8.36
N LYS A 12 -3.58 -0.04 -8.50
CA LYS A 12 -2.70 0.32 -7.37
C LYS A 12 -3.42 1.16 -6.32
N ASP A 13 -4.38 1.99 -6.70
CA ASP A 13 -5.24 2.70 -5.74
C ASP A 13 -6.14 1.75 -4.94
N ALA A 14 -6.75 0.76 -5.60
CA ALA A 14 -7.53 -0.28 -4.94
C ALA A 14 -6.66 -1.13 -3.99
N GLU A 15 -5.44 -1.48 -4.41
CA GLU A 15 -4.47 -2.22 -3.59
C GLU A 15 -4.05 -1.43 -2.34
N ILE A 16 -3.77 -0.12 -2.48
CA ILE A 16 -3.47 0.76 -1.35
C ILE A 16 -4.67 0.85 -0.40
N ALA A 17 -5.89 0.99 -0.92
CA ALA A 17 -7.10 1.06 -0.10
C ALA A 17 -7.34 -0.25 0.67
N ALA A 18 -7.12 -1.39 0.03
CA ALA A 18 -7.20 -2.70 0.68
C ALA A 18 -6.16 -2.85 1.80
N LEU A 19 -4.90 -2.49 1.54
CA LEU A 19 -3.84 -2.53 2.55
C LEU A 19 -4.11 -1.60 3.74
N ILE A 20 -4.65 -0.39 3.50
CA ILE A 20 -5.05 0.52 4.59
C ILE A 20 -6.13 -0.12 5.45
N LYS A 21 -7.12 -0.76 4.83
CA LYS A 21 -8.20 -1.42 5.54
C LYS A 21 -7.68 -2.60 6.37
N GLU A 22 -6.83 -3.46 5.80
CA GLU A 22 -6.20 -4.58 6.51
C GLU A 22 -5.36 -4.10 7.71
N ILE A 23 -4.58 -3.02 7.55
CA ILE A 23 -3.80 -2.43 8.65
C ILE A 23 -4.75 -1.90 9.74
N GLY A 24 -5.85 -1.26 9.36
CA GLY A 24 -6.86 -0.78 10.31
C GLY A 24 -7.53 -1.92 11.09
N ASP A 25 -7.87 -3.01 10.41
CA ASP A 25 -8.46 -4.19 11.03
C ASP A 25 -7.46 -4.86 12.00
N LEU A 26 -6.18 -5.01 11.61
CA LEU A 26 -5.12 -5.50 12.49
C LEU A 26 -4.85 -4.58 13.70
N ALA A 27 -4.96 -3.27 13.53
CA ALA A 27 -4.81 -2.32 14.63
C ALA A 27 -5.98 -2.41 15.62
N ASN A 28 -7.19 -2.67 15.15
CA ASN A 28 -8.34 -2.94 16.01
C ASN A 28 -8.16 -4.27 16.77
N GLU A 29 -7.67 -5.31 16.11
CA GLU A 29 -7.30 -6.57 16.76
C GLU A 29 -6.21 -6.37 17.82
N PHE A 30 -5.22 -5.52 17.54
CA PHE A 30 -4.17 -5.18 18.51
C PHE A 30 -4.74 -4.46 19.75
N GLN A 31 -5.71 -3.57 19.57
CA GLN A 31 -6.39 -2.91 20.70
C GLN A 31 -7.24 -3.89 21.52
N ALA A 32 -7.85 -4.89 20.88
CA ALA A 32 -8.64 -5.91 21.54
C ALA A 32 -7.80 -7.03 22.18
N ALA A 33 -6.56 -7.20 21.74
CA ALA A 33 -5.65 -8.21 22.27
C ALA A 33 -5.30 -7.93 23.73
N THR A 34 -5.45 -8.93 24.58
CA THR A 34 -5.09 -8.87 26.01
C THR A 34 -3.78 -9.59 26.31
N ASP A 35 -3.32 -10.45 25.41
CA ASP A 35 -2.07 -11.21 25.55
C ASP A 35 -0.89 -10.48 24.88
N ASP A 36 0.23 -10.39 25.60
CA ASP A 36 1.41 -9.66 25.14
C ASP A 36 2.13 -10.37 23.98
N ALA A 37 2.08 -11.71 23.90
CA ALA A 37 2.63 -12.44 22.76
C ALA A 37 1.81 -12.18 21.49
N GLN A 38 0.47 -12.20 21.59
CA GLN A 38 -0.42 -11.84 20.49
C GLN A 38 -0.23 -10.38 20.04
N LYS A 39 -0.02 -9.45 20.98
CA LYS A 39 0.29 -8.05 20.65
C LYS A 39 1.58 -7.91 19.85
N VAL A 40 2.63 -8.64 20.20
CA VAL A 40 3.90 -8.62 19.47
C VAL A 40 3.73 -9.20 18.06
N GLU A 41 2.98 -10.28 17.89
CA GLU A 41 2.67 -10.84 16.57
C GLU A 41 1.88 -9.86 15.70
N LEU A 42 0.89 -9.18 16.27
CA LEU A 42 0.08 -8.19 15.58
C LEU A 42 0.92 -6.96 15.17
N ILE A 43 1.82 -6.49 16.04
CA ILE A 43 2.76 -5.41 15.68
C ILE A 43 3.64 -5.82 14.51
N ASN A 44 4.20 -7.03 14.53
CA ASN A 44 5.05 -7.50 13.42
C ASN A 44 4.25 -7.55 12.10
N LYS A 45 3.02 -8.09 12.12
CA LYS A 45 2.13 -8.13 10.95
C LYS A 45 1.77 -6.73 10.44
N ILE A 46 1.44 -5.79 11.33
CA ILE A 46 1.16 -4.39 10.98
C ILE A 46 2.41 -3.78 10.31
N THR A 47 3.59 -3.99 10.89
CA THR A 47 4.85 -3.42 10.39
C THR A 47 5.20 -3.96 8.99
N GLU A 48 4.95 -5.23 8.71
CA GLU A 48 5.11 -5.80 7.37
C GLU A 48 4.13 -5.18 6.38
N LYS A 49 2.85 -5.08 6.73
CA LYS A 49 1.82 -4.49 5.87
C LYS A 49 2.05 -3.00 5.61
N GLU A 50 2.60 -2.26 6.57
CA GLU A 50 3.01 -0.86 6.37
C GLU A 50 4.17 -0.73 5.36
N LYS A 51 5.11 -1.67 5.35
CA LYS A 51 6.18 -1.72 4.33
C LYS A 51 5.59 -1.99 2.95
N ASP A 52 4.65 -2.92 2.84
CA ASP A 52 3.96 -3.22 1.58
C ASP A 52 3.19 -2.01 1.06
N LEU A 53 2.47 -1.31 1.95
CA LEU A 53 1.77 -0.07 1.61
C LEU A 53 2.72 1.03 1.13
N ARG A 54 3.90 1.15 1.75
CA ARG A 54 4.94 2.09 1.30
C ARG A 54 5.47 1.72 -0.08
N ALA A 55 5.70 0.44 -0.35
CA ALA A 55 6.13 -0.04 -1.66
C ALA A 55 5.06 0.25 -2.74
N ALA A 56 3.79 -0.05 -2.46
CA ALA A 56 2.68 0.21 -3.37
C ALA A 56 2.53 1.71 -3.71
N ARG A 57 2.68 2.59 -2.71
CA ARG A 57 2.68 4.05 -2.92
C ARG A 57 3.86 4.51 -3.76
N GLN A 58 5.05 3.95 -3.54
CA GLN A 58 6.25 4.29 -4.31
C GLN A 58 6.11 3.87 -5.78
N THR A 59 5.63 2.65 -6.04
CA THR A 59 5.36 2.16 -7.41
C THR A 59 4.34 3.04 -8.12
N LYS A 60 3.25 3.42 -7.44
CA LYS A 60 2.27 4.38 -7.98
C LYS A 60 2.91 5.73 -8.34
N GLY A 61 3.79 6.24 -7.48
CA GLY A 61 4.54 7.46 -7.74
C GLY A 61 5.43 7.37 -8.99
N GLN A 62 6.11 6.23 -9.16
CA GLN A 62 6.92 5.96 -10.36
C GLN A 62 6.05 5.93 -11.63
N PHE A 63 4.89 5.28 -11.59
CA PHE A 63 3.94 5.26 -12.71
C PHE A 63 3.49 6.67 -13.13
N LYS A 64 3.15 7.52 -12.15
CA LYS A 64 2.81 8.92 -12.43
C LYS A 64 3.98 9.71 -13.02
N ALA A 65 5.20 9.49 -12.54
CA ALA A 65 6.39 10.17 -13.05
C ALA A 65 6.68 9.79 -14.50
N VAL A 66 6.54 8.51 -14.86
CA VAL A 66 6.72 8.03 -16.25
C VAL A 66 5.66 8.63 -17.18
N LEU A 67 4.40 8.67 -16.75
CA LEU A 67 3.32 9.33 -17.50
C LEU A 67 3.60 10.82 -17.71
N ALA A 68 4.00 11.55 -16.67
CA ALA A 68 4.30 12.97 -16.72
C ALA A 68 5.54 13.31 -17.57
N ALA A 69 6.56 12.43 -17.58
CA ALA A 69 7.75 12.60 -18.41
C ALA A 69 7.41 12.44 -19.90
N LYS A 70 6.51 11.50 -20.24
CA LYS A 70 6.10 11.25 -21.62
C LYS A 70 5.24 12.39 -22.20
N THR A 71 4.38 13.02 -21.40
CA THR A 71 3.57 14.17 -21.84
C THR A 71 4.37 15.45 -22.07
N LYS A 72 5.57 15.60 -21.51
CA LYS A 72 6.45 16.75 -21.77
C LYS A 72 7.31 16.62 -23.03
N LEU A 73 7.38 15.43 -23.62
CA LEU A 73 8.23 15.11 -24.78
C LEU A 73 7.46 15.12 -26.12
N TRP A 74 6.21 15.58 -26.12
CA TRP A 74 5.34 15.76 -27.28
C TRP A 74 5.01 17.24 -27.48
#